data_AF-A0A146FCX8-F1
#
_entry.id   AF-A0A146FCX8-F1
#
_cell.length_a   1.000
_cell.length_b   1.000
_cell.length_c   1.000
_cell.angle_alpha   90.00
_cell.angle_beta   90.00
_cell.angle_gamma   90.00
#
_symmetry.space_group_name_H-M   'P 1'
#
loop_
_entity.id
_entity.type
_entity.pdbx_description
1 polymer ?
#
loop_
_entity_poly.entity_id
_entity_poly.type
_entity_poly.pdbx_seq_one_letter_code
_entity_poly.pdbx_strand_id
1 'polypeptide(L)'
;MHSYQLLGLAAVGSLVSAAPAPSRVSEFAKKASTCTFTSASEASESISSCSDVVLSGIEVPAGETLDLSDAADGSTITFEGTTSFGYKEWKGPLIRFGGKDLTVTMADGAVIDGDGSRWWDSKGTNGGKTKPKFMYIHDVEDSTFKGINVKNTPVQAISVQATNVHLNDFTIDNSDGDDNGGHNTDGFDISESTGVYISGATVKNQDDCIAINSGESISFTGGTCSGGHGLSIGSVGGRDDNTVKNVTISDSTVSDSANGVRIKTIYKETGDVSEITYSNIQLSGITKYGIVIEQDYENGSPTGTPSTGIPITDVTVDGITGTLEDDATQVYILCGDGSCSDWTWSGVDLSGGKASDDCENVPSRFLHHCCSPPSRDSKFDLTFLVHNGEYPSAVILENKIVSKHWSDEERSVTATDNEENTVEASHYTDEGYTNVTLTEARSFKAQDVSRARQEILRFETRRLTHDNDMLIAMLQSE
;
A
#
# COMPACT_ATOMS: atom_id res chain seq x y z
N MET A 1 -12.12 105.94 -28.91
CA MET A 1 -11.61 104.58 -29.14
C MET A 1 -11.24 104.02 -27.78
N HIS A 2 -12.05 103.10 -27.25
CA HIS A 2 -11.91 102.61 -25.87
C HIS A 2 -10.79 101.56 -25.78
N SER A 3 -9.91 101.78 -24.81
CA SER A 3 -8.78 100.93 -24.45
C SER A 3 -9.24 99.90 -23.42
N TYR A 4 -8.95 98.62 -23.64
CA TYR A 4 -9.01 97.57 -22.61
C TYR A 4 -7.80 96.66 -22.72
N GLN A 5 -7.04 96.63 -21.62
CA GLN A 5 -5.93 95.72 -21.37
C GLN A 5 -6.46 94.29 -21.16
N LEU A 6 -5.78 93.29 -21.75
CA LEU A 6 -6.02 91.88 -21.47
C LEU A 6 -4.84 91.33 -20.65
N LEU A 7 -5.16 90.81 -19.46
CA LEU A 7 -4.26 90.09 -18.54
C LEU A 7 -3.76 88.79 -19.20
N GLY A 8 -2.46 88.53 -19.07
CA GLY A 8 -1.86 87.22 -19.36
C GLY A 8 -2.01 86.27 -18.17
N LEU A 9 -2.58 85.09 -18.41
CA LEU A 9 -2.46 83.93 -17.52
C LEU A 9 -1.30 83.06 -18.02
N ALA A 10 -0.27 82.88 -17.18
CA ALA A 10 0.76 81.88 -17.39
C ALA A 10 0.32 80.56 -16.73
N ALA A 11 0.06 79.53 -17.54
CA ALA A 11 -0.15 78.16 -17.06
C ALA A 11 1.21 77.48 -16.90
N VAL A 12 1.54 77.08 -15.66
CA VAL A 12 2.73 76.28 -15.36
C VAL A 12 2.39 74.81 -15.60
N GLY A 13 2.93 74.22 -16.65
CA GLY A 13 2.82 72.79 -16.92
C GLY A 13 3.78 72.01 -16.02
N SER A 14 3.24 71.21 -15.10
CA SER A 14 4.00 70.23 -14.32
C SER A 14 4.39 69.04 -15.20
N LEU A 15 5.69 68.89 -15.47
CA LEU A 15 6.26 67.69 -16.08
C LEU A 15 6.21 66.55 -15.05
N VAL A 16 5.30 65.60 -15.25
CA VAL A 16 5.32 64.31 -14.55
C VAL A 16 6.40 63.46 -15.22
N SER A 17 7.53 63.28 -14.53
CA SER A 17 8.54 62.29 -14.92
C SER A 17 7.98 60.90 -14.64
N ALA A 18 7.54 60.20 -15.68
CA ALA A 18 7.18 58.80 -15.59
C ALA A 18 8.46 57.99 -15.34
N ALA A 19 8.60 57.43 -14.13
CA ALA A 19 9.61 56.42 -13.86
C ALA A 19 9.36 55.21 -14.78
N PRO A 20 10.40 54.62 -15.39
CA PRO A 20 10.21 53.42 -16.20
C PRO A 20 9.63 52.32 -15.31
N ALA A 21 8.53 51.71 -15.75
CA ALA A 21 8.03 50.48 -15.15
C ALA A 21 9.15 49.43 -15.19
N PRO A 22 9.40 48.67 -14.10
CA PRO A 22 10.40 47.62 -14.12
C PRO A 22 10.06 46.63 -15.23
N SER A 23 11.01 46.44 -16.15
CA SER A 23 10.90 45.47 -17.23
C SER A 23 10.68 44.08 -16.63
N ARG A 24 9.70 43.32 -17.16
CA ARG A 24 9.46 41.89 -16.83
C ARG A 24 10.72 41.01 -16.95
N VAL A 25 11.75 41.48 -17.63
CA VAL A 25 13.07 40.85 -17.72
C VAL A 25 13.80 40.80 -16.36
N SER A 26 13.53 41.73 -15.43
CA SER A 26 14.19 41.77 -14.11
C SER A 26 13.69 40.74 -13.11
N GLU A 27 12.48 40.22 -13.31
CA GLU A 27 11.87 39.19 -12.45
C GLU A 27 12.37 37.79 -12.84
N PHE A 28 12.60 37.55 -14.13
CA PHE A 28 13.21 36.31 -14.64
C PHE A 28 14.74 36.27 -14.49
N ALA A 29 15.43 37.42 -14.45
CA ALA A 29 16.88 37.47 -14.27
C ALA A 29 17.36 37.18 -12.83
N LYS A 30 16.45 37.11 -11.85
CA LYS A 30 16.75 36.70 -10.47
C LYS A 30 16.71 35.17 -10.26
N LYS A 31 16.27 34.40 -11.25
CA LYS A 31 15.97 32.96 -11.16
C LYS A 31 17.08 32.03 -11.66
N ALA A 32 18.32 32.53 -11.76
CA ALA A 32 19.46 31.76 -12.31
C ALA A 32 20.71 31.91 -11.44
N SER A 33 20.55 31.82 -10.12
CA SER A 33 21.66 31.64 -9.18
C SER A 33 21.83 30.15 -8.89
N THR A 34 22.79 29.53 -9.59
CA THR A 34 23.33 28.24 -9.16
C THR A 34 24.22 28.49 -7.95
N CYS A 35 23.94 27.81 -6.84
CA CYS A 35 24.70 27.88 -5.60
C CYS A 35 25.31 26.50 -5.33
N THR A 36 26.62 26.45 -5.11
CA THR A 36 27.28 25.22 -4.66
C THR A 36 27.69 25.41 -3.21
N PHE A 37 27.17 24.56 -2.33
CA PHE A 37 27.48 24.56 -0.91
C PHE A 37 28.34 23.35 -0.57
N THR A 38 29.36 23.60 0.24
CA THR A 38 30.27 22.55 0.74
C THR A 38 30.16 22.35 2.25
N SER A 39 29.26 23.09 2.89
CA SER A 39 28.96 22.98 4.32
C SER A 39 27.46 23.16 4.58
N ALA A 40 26.97 22.55 5.66
CA ALA A 40 25.57 22.65 6.07
C ALA A 40 25.16 24.08 6.45
N SER A 41 26.07 24.85 7.08
CA SER A 41 25.82 26.24 7.47
C SER A 41 25.62 27.15 6.26
N GLU A 42 26.46 27.03 5.23
CA GLU A 42 26.31 27.83 4.01
C GLU A 42 24.98 27.54 3.30
N ALA A 43 24.61 26.26 3.24
CA ALA A 43 23.33 25.84 2.67
C ALA A 43 22.17 26.46 3.43
N SER A 44 22.10 26.27 4.74
CA SER A 44 21.01 26.79 5.58
C SER A 44 20.88 28.32 5.49
N GLU A 45 22.00 29.06 5.49
CA GLU A 45 21.96 30.53 5.45
C GLU A 45 21.52 31.11 4.09
N SER A 46 21.76 30.38 2.99
CA SER A 46 21.69 30.96 1.64
C SER A 46 20.71 30.28 0.69
N ILE A 47 20.16 29.11 1.03
CA ILE A 47 19.32 28.29 0.12
C ILE A 47 18.11 29.05 -0.44
N SER A 48 17.48 29.92 0.35
CA SER A 48 16.32 30.74 -0.08
C SER A 48 16.62 31.73 -1.21
N SER A 49 17.91 32.00 -1.47
CA SER A 49 18.36 32.89 -2.56
C SER A 49 18.76 32.15 -3.83
N CYS A 50 18.69 30.82 -3.82
CA CYS A 50 19.19 29.94 -4.86
C CYS A 50 18.04 29.27 -5.60
N SER A 51 18.16 29.20 -6.91
CA SER A 51 17.18 28.53 -7.79
C SER A 51 17.66 27.14 -8.24
N ASP A 52 18.98 26.93 -8.18
CA ASP A 52 19.64 25.68 -8.49
C ASP A 52 20.74 25.49 -7.43
N VAL A 53 20.67 24.41 -6.67
CA VAL A 53 21.49 24.17 -5.48
C VAL A 53 22.26 22.88 -5.68
N VAL A 54 23.56 22.92 -5.46
CA VAL A 54 24.43 21.74 -5.42
C VAL A 54 24.99 21.59 -4.01
N LEU A 55 24.71 20.46 -3.38
CA LEU A 55 25.24 20.08 -2.07
C LEU A 55 26.42 19.13 -2.30
N SER A 56 27.64 19.67 -2.29
CA SER A 56 28.84 18.95 -2.73
C SER A 56 29.64 18.42 -1.55
N GLY A 57 29.50 17.12 -1.28
CA GLY A 57 30.29 16.40 -0.29
C GLY A 57 30.15 16.92 1.16
N ILE A 58 28.96 17.37 1.54
CA ILE A 58 28.76 18.04 2.84
C ILE A 58 28.99 17.06 4.00
N GLU A 59 29.89 17.44 4.91
CA GLU A 59 30.03 16.82 6.23
C GLU A 59 29.19 17.61 7.24
N VAL A 60 27.99 17.11 7.55
CA VAL A 60 27.07 17.74 8.50
C VAL A 60 27.63 17.60 9.92
N PRO A 61 27.76 18.70 10.70
CA PRO A 61 28.30 18.62 12.05
C PRO A 61 27.48 17.71 13.00
N ALA A 62 28.15 17.19 14.02
CA ALA A 62 27.54 16.26 14.97
C ALA A 62 26.38 16.91 15.76
N GLY A 63 25.17 16.39 15.58
CA GLY A 63 24.00 16.89 16.29
C GLY A 63 23.32 18.08 15.65
N GLU A 64 23.62 18.35 14.39
CA GLU A 64 23.01 19.38 13.58
C GLU A 64 22.24 18.76 12.41
N THR A 65 21.26 19.50 11.92
CA THR A 65 20.46 19.14 10.75
C THR A 65 21.06 19.85 9.53
N LEU A 66 21.18 19.13 8.41
CA LEU A 66 21.27 19.79 7.10
C LEU A 66 19.89 20.36 6.77
N ASP A 67 19.69 21.62 7.14
CA ASP A 67 18.40 22.28 7.04
C ASP A 67 18.23 22.96 5.67
N LEU A 68 17.33 22.39 4.88
CA LEU A 68 16.97 22.83 3.54
C LEU A 68 15.51 23.30 3.50
N SER A 69 14.88 23.55 4.67
CA SER A 69 13.45 23.88 4.74
C SER A 69 13.07 25.23 4.14
N ASP A 70 14.06 26.13 4.01
CA ASP A 70 13.88 27.46 3.44
C ASP A 70 14.19 27.50 1.93
N ALA A 71 14.15 26.34 1.25
CA ALA A 71 14.38 26.27 -0.18
C ALA A 71 13.38 27.17 -0.94
N ALA A 72 13.88 27.89 -1.94
CA ALA A 72 13.01 28.73 -2.76
C ALA A 72 12.05 27.87 -3.59
N ASP A 73 10.80 28.31 -3.74
CA ASP A 73 9.82 27.62 -4.56
C ASP A 73 10.32 27.42 -6.00
N GLY A 74 10.14 26.22 -6.53
CA GLY A 74 10.60 25.87 -7.87
C GLY A 74 12.10 25.59 -7.97
N SER A 75 12.83 25.52 -6.86
CA SER A 75 14.27 25.27 -6.88
C SER A 75 14.61 23.81 -7.16
N THR A 76 15.78 23.61 -7.77
CA THR A 76 16.41 22.29 -7.91
C THR A 76 17.50 22.12 -6.87
N ILE A 77 17.54 20.96 -6.19
CA ILE A 77 18.56 20.59 -5.21
C ILE A 77 19.22 19.29 -5.68
N THR A 78 20.53 19.34 -5.92
CA THR A 78 21.34 18.20 -6.38
C THR A 78 22.38 17.85 -5.32
N PHE A 79 22.35 16.60 -4.82
CA PHE A 79 23.44 16.07 -4.01
C PHE A 79 24.59 15.57 -4.89
N GLU A 80 25.82 15.91 -4.53
CA GLU A 80 27.03 15.49 -5.22
C GLU A 80 28.03 14.90 -4.21
N GLY A 81 28.74 13.83 -4.63
CA GLY A 81 29.70 13.15 -3.76
C GLY A 81 29.03 12.47 -2.56
N THR A 82 29.72 12.44 -1.43
CA THR A 82 29.21 11.80 -0.21
C THR A 82 28.77 12.85 0.80
N THR A 83 27.48 12.90 1.11
CA THR A 83 26.98 13.61 2.29
C THR A 83 27.12 12.70 3.50
N SER A 84 27.71 13.21 4.58
CA SER A 84 27.94 12.44 5.82
C SER A 84 27.57 13.24 7.07
N PHE A 85 27.51 12.58 8.22
CA PHE A 85 27.04 13.19 9.47
C PHE A 85 27.98 12.89 10.64
N GLY A 86 28.26 13.89 11.47
CA GLY A 86 28.98 13.72 12.72
C GLY A 86 28.17 12.91 13.75
N TYR A 87 28.87 12.11 14.56
CA TYR A 87 28.23 11.26 15.56
C TYR A 87 27.78 12.05 16.81
N LYS A 88 26.50 11.92 17.15
CA LYS A 88 25.93 12.34 18.44
C LYS A 88 24.72 11.46 18.75
N GLU A 89 24.46 11.19 20.03
CA GLU A 89 23.21 10.57 20.45
C GLU A 89 22.15 11.67 20.64
N TRP A 90 21.29 11.83 19.63
CA TRP A 90 20.23 12.85 19.59
C TRP A 90 19.10 12.37 18.69
N LYS A 91 17.97 13.09 18.67
CA LYS A 91 16.75 12.62 18.00
C LYS A 91 16.69 12.93 16.50
N GLY A 92 17.58 13.76 15.97
CA GLY A 92 17.51 14.22 14.59
C GLY A 92 16.42 15.29 14.37
N PRO A 93 16.01 15.54 13.11
CA PRO A 93 16.43 14.82 11.90
C PRO A 93 17.85 15.17 11.43
N LEU A 94 18.48 14.28 10.64
CA LEU A 94 19.77 14.56 10.00
C LEU A 94 19.62 15.50 8.79
N ILE A 95 18.57 15.35 7.99
CA ILE A 95 18.22 16.22 6.86
C ILE A 95 16.76 16.66 7.01
N ARG A 96 16.48 17.94 6.76
CA ARG A 96 15.11 18.46 6.69
C ARG A 96 14.89 19.21 5.38
N PHE A 97 13.83 18.84 4.66
CA PHE A 97 13.30 19.60 3.52
C PHE A 97 12.05 20.38 3.93
N GLY A 98 11.67 21.31 3.07
CA GLY A 98 10.48 22.15 3.16
C GLY A 98 10.41 23.05 1.93
N GLY A 99 9.20 23.40 1.47
CA GLY A 99 8.99 24.26 0.30
C GLY A 99 8.13 23.61 -0.78
N LYS A 100 7.94 24.35 -1.89
CA LYS A 100 7.00 23.98 -2.96
C LYS A 100 7.68 23.86 -4.32
N ASP A 101 7.12 23.03 -5.20
CA ASP A 101 7.58 22.85 -6.58
C ASP A 101 9.06 22.44 -6.67
N LEU A 102 9.58 21.73 -5.67
CA LEU A 102 10.98 21.36 -5.58
C LEU A 102 11.31 20.20 -6.50
N THR A 103 12.53 20.20 -7.06
CA THR A 103 13.13 19.03 -7.68
C THR A 103 14.39 18.64 -6.92
N VAL A 104 14.40 17.48 -6.29
CA VAL A 104 15.55 16.97 -5.52
C VAL A 104 16.12 15.74 -6.24
N THR A 105 17.43 15.74 -6.49
CA THR A 105 18.10 14.68 -7.26
C THR A 105 19.52 14.41 -6.77
N MET A 106 20.14 13.35 -7.29
CA MET A 106 21.54 13.01 -7.07
C MET A 106 22.34 13.17 -8.36
N ALA A 107 23.62 13.55 -8.24
CA ALA A 107 24.62 13.40 -9.28
C ALA A 107 25.12 11.95 -9.36
N ASP A 108 25.75 11.58 -10.47
CA ASP A 108 26.30 10.24 -10.67
C ASP A 108 27.29 9.86 -9.57
N GLY A 109 27.05 8.71 -8.93
CA GLY A 109 27.90 8.18 -7.86
C GLY A 109 27.73 8.88 -6.50
N ALA A 110 26.81 9.83 -6.37
CA ALA A 110 26.52 10.46 -5.09
C ALA A 110 25.77 9.51 -4.13
N VAL A 111 26.01 9.69 -2.83
CA VAL A 111 25.39 8.91 -1.75
C VAL A 111 25.23 9.76 -0.50
N ILE A 112 24.12 9.56 0.21
CA ILE A 112 23.91 10.12 1.54
C ILE A 112 24.15 8.99 2.55
N ASP A 113 25.32 8.99 3.20
CA ASP A 113 25.75 7.92 4.10
C ASP A 113 25.55 8.33 5.56
N GLY A 114 24.59 7.67 6.21
CA GLY A 114 24.31 7.86 7.64
C GLY A 114 25.38 7.28 8.55
N ASP A 115 26.18 6.30 8.08
CA ASP A 115 27.08 5.48 8.89
C ASP A 115 26.41 5.06 10.22
N GLY A 116 25.22 4.47 10.08
CA GLY A 116 24.29 4.10 11.15
C GLY A 116 24.85 3.10 12.16
N SER A 117 25.86 2.32 11.75
CA SER A 117 26.59 1.36 12.59
C SER A 117 27.11 1.95 13.90
N ARG A 118 27.40 3.26 13.90
CA ARG A 118 27.83 4.00 15.10
C ARG A 118 26.74 4.05 16.19
N TRP A 119 25.47 3.98 15.80
CA TRP A 119 24.30 3.99 16.69
C TRP A 119 23.67 2.62 16.90
N TRP A 120 23.74 1.71 15.92
CA TRP A 120 23.08 0.41 16.00
C TRP A 120 23.51 -0.37 17.25
N ASP A 121 22.49 -0.89 17.95
CA ASP A 121 22.61 -1.56 19.25
C ASP A 121 21.52 -2.63 19.44
N SER A 122 20.94 -3.11 18.33
CA SER A 122 19.83 -4.06 18.25
C SER A 122 18.51 -3.60 18.90
N LYS A 123 18.42 -2.34 19.35
CA LYS A 123 17.22 -1.82 20.05
C LYS A 123 16.51 -0.72 19.30
N GLY A 124 17.12 -0.15 18.26
CA GLY A 124 16.48 0.84 17.39
C GLY A 124 15.88 2.00 18.20
N THR A 125 14.60 2.30 17.97
CA THR A 125 13.85 3.32 18.72
C THR A 125 13.23 2.81 20.03
N ASN A 126 13.27 1.49 20.28
CA ASN A 126 12.66 0.85 21.45
C ASN A 126 13.51 0.94 22.72
N GLY A 127 14.74 1.44 22.61
CA GLY A 127 15.63 1.70 23.75
C GLY A 127 17.11 1.80 23.35
N GLY A 128 17.99 1.77 24.36
CA GLY A 128 19.43 1.88 24.14
C GLY A 128 19.90 3.31 23.87
N LYS A 129 20.81 3.49 22.91
CA LYS A 129 21.28 4.82 22.48
C LYS A 129 20.12 5.62 21.90
N THR A 130 20.15 6.94 22.09
CA THR A 130 19.27 7.84 21.31
C THR A 130 19.83 7.97 19.89
N LYS A 131 18.99 7.71 18.88
CA LYS A 131 19.40 7.61 17.47
C LYS A 131 18.63 8.65 16.65
N PRO A 132 19.30 9.39 15.75
CA PRO A 132 18.62 10.44 15.01
C PRO A 132 17.78 9.85 13.88
N LYS A 133 16.56 10.38 13.71
CA LYS A 133 15.78 10.19 12.47
C LYS A 133 16.58 10.74 11.30
N PHE A 134 16.44 10.13 10.13
CA PHE A 134 17.33 10.45 9.01
C PHE A 134 16.83 11.64 8.17
N MET A 135 15.84 11.46 7.29
CA MET A 135 15.37 12.49 6.36
C MET A 135 13.91 12.83 6.60
N TYR A 136 13.63 14.12 6.81
CA TYR A 136 12.27 14.66 6.89
C TYR A 136 11.90 15.33 5.57
N ILE A 137 10.88 14.77 4.90
CA ILE A 137 10.17 15.40 3.79
C ILE A 137 8.86 15.92 4.37
N HIS A 138 8.99 17.01 5.14
CA HIS A 138 7.90 17.65 5.89
C HIS A 138 7.67 19.04 5.32
N ASP A 139 6.44 19.54 5.36
CA ASP A 139 6.10 20.87 4.83
C ASP A 139 6.51 21.02 3.34
N VAL A 140 6.41 19.92 2.58
CA VAL A 140 6.74 19.85 1.16
C VAL A 140 5.47 19.70 0.33
N GLU A 141 5.35 20.50 -0.72
CA GLU A 141 4.20 20.51 -1.63
C GLU A 141 4.62 20.40 -3.10
N ASP A 142 3.84 19.68 -3.90
CA ASP A 142 3.95 19.68 -5.38
C ASP A 142 5.38 19.36 -5.89
N SER A 143 6.10 18.49 -5.19
CA SER A 143 7.55 18.31 -5.36
C SER A 143 7.93 16.91 -5.82
N THR A 144 9.09 16.78 -6.45
CA THR A 144 9.64 15.50 -6.91
C THR A 144 11.03 15.26 -6.33
N PHE A 145 11.23 14.09 -5.74
CA PHE A 145 12.52 13.54 -5.36
C PHE A 145 12.84 12.37 -6.29
N LYS A 146 14.03 12.35 -6.86
CA LYS A 146 14.41 11.35 -7.86
C LYS A 146 15.80 10.79 -7.63
N GLY A 147 15.91 9.46 -7.63
CA GLY A 147 17.19 8.77 -7.61
C GLY A 147 17.97 8.93 -6.31
N ILE A 148 17.28 9.27 -5.20
CA ILE A 148 17.93 9.51 -3.90
C ILE A 148 18.54 8.19 -3.40
N ASN A 149 19.84 8.22 -3.14
CA ASN A 149 20.62 7.06 -2.72
C ASN A 149 21.09 7.23 -1.28
N VAL A 150 20.49 6.46 -0.38
CA VAL A 150 20.71 6.49 1.07
C VAL A 150 21.37 5.21 1.51
N LYS A 151 22.36 5.34 2.39
CA LYS A 151 23.06 4.21 3.00
C LYS A 151 23.08 4.31 4.52
N ASN A 152 22.87 3.18 5.19
CA ASN A 152 23.11 2.96 6.63
C ASN A 152 22.49 4.05 7.52
N THR A 153 21.17 4.19 7.51
CA THR A 153 20.46 5.11 8.39
C THR A 153 20.54 4.64 9.85
N PRO A 154 20.66 5.55 10.84
CA PRO A 154 20.73 5.16 12.25
C PRO A 154 19.47 4.44 12.77
N VAL A 155 18.30 4.87 12.29
CA VAL A 155 16.95 4.29 12.49
C VAL A 155 16.13 4.55 11.21
N GLN A 156 14.87 4.98 11.30
CA GLN A 156 13.99 5.22 10.15
C GLN A 156 14.59 6.20 9.14
N ALA A 157 14.45 5.86 7.86
CA ALA A 157 15.08 6.55 6.75
C ALA A 157 14.27 7.79 6.34
N ILE A 158 13.07 7.63 5.79
CA ILE A 158 12.30 8.74 5.22
C ILE A 158 11.01 8.93 6.02
N SER A 159 10.85 10.07 6.68
CA SER A 159 9.58 10.50 7.27
C SER A 159 8.89 11.49 6.34
N VAL A 160 7.66 11.19 5.96
CA VAL A 160 6.87 11.95 4.98
C VAL A 160 5.64 12.54 5.66
N GLN A 161 5.52 13.88 5.58
CA GLN A 161 4.38 14.70 5.98
C GLN A 161 4.20 15.80 4.93
N ALA A 162 3.58 15.44 3.81
CA ALA A 162 3.67 16.20 2.57
C ALA A 162 2.39 16.15 1.74
N THR A 163 2.28 17.05 0.77
CA THR A 163 1.16 17.10 -0.18
C THR A 163 1.64 17.01 -1.62
N ASN A 164 1.06 16.10 -2.40
CA ASN A 164 1.35 15.92 -3.83
C ASN A 164 2.86 15.77 -4.12
N VAL A 165 3.49 14.77 -3.53
CA VAL A 165 4.93 14.50 -3.70
C VAL A 165 5.18 13.19 -4.45
N HIS A 166 6.19 13.22 -5.33
CA HIS A 166 6.66 12.05 -6.06
C HIS A 166 8.04 11.62 -5.56
N LEU A 167 8.16 10.38 -5.07
CA LEU A 167 9.40 9.80 -4.57
C LEU A 167 9.81 8.66 -5.50
N ASN A 168 10.61 8.99 -6.51
CA ASN A 168 10.94 8.08 -7.61
C ASN A 168 12.37 7.53 -7.48
N ASP A 169 12.53 6.24 -7.75
CA ASP A 169 13.83 5.56 -7.88
C ASP A 169 14.71 5.70 -6.62
N PHE A 170 14.11 5.71 -5.43
CA PHE A 170 14.86 5.75 -4.17
C PHE A 170 15.61 4.42 -3.96
N THR A 171 16.83 4.51 -3.47
CA THR A 171 17.57 3.36 -2.92
C THR A 171 17.88 3.63 -1.46
N ILE A 172 17.42 2.75 -0.58
CA ILE A 172 17.70 2.76 0.86
C ILE A 172 18.40 1.44 1.17
N ASP A 173 19.71 1.49 1.31
CA ASP A 173 20.52 0.31 1.61
C ASP A 173 21.00 0.36 3.08
N ASN A 174 20.26 -0.36 3.93
CA ASN A 174 20.61 -0.63 5.32
C ASN A 174 20.99 -2.10 5.52
N SER A 175 21.41 -2.82 4.47
CA SER A 175 21.74 -4.25 4.58
C SER A 175 22.87 -4.55 5.56
N ASP A 176 23.82 -3.62 5.75
CA ASP A 176 24.84 -3.74 6.81
C ASP A 176 24.21 -3.89 8.21
N GLY A 177 22.98 -3.42 8.41
CA GLY A 177 22.23 -3.50 9.66
C GLY A 177 21.90 -4.94 10.09
N ASP A 178 21.77 -5.89 9.16
CA ASP A 178 21.40 -7.28 9.47
C ASP A 178 22.42 -7.93 10.41
N ASP A 179 23.71 -7.74 10.13
CA ASP A 179 24.83 -8.30 10.91
C ASP A 179 25.37 -7.35 11.99
N ASN A 180 24.93 -6.08 11.99
CA ASN A 180 25.46 -5.03 12.88
C ASN A 180 24.43 -4.43 13.84
N GLY A 181 23.25 -5.05 13.96
CA GLY A 181 22.24 -4.69 14.96
C GLY A 181 21.36 -3.49 14.57
N GLY A 182 21.15 -3.28 13.27
CA GLY A 182 20.12 -2.37 12.76
C GLY A 182 18.73 -2.82 13.23
N HIS A 183 17.91 -1.85 13.64
CA HIS A 183 16.55 -2.10 14.11
C HIS A 183 15.72 -0.80 14.01
N ASN A 184 14.44 -0.91 13.66
CA ASN A 184 13.56 0.24 13.34
C ASN A 184 14.18 1.15 12.27
N THR A 185 14.67 0.52 11.20
CA THR A 185 15.30 1.15 10.03
C THR A 185 14.31 1.24 8.87
N ASP A 186 13.09 1.65 9.16
CA ASP A 186 11.96 1.74 8.24
C ASP A 186 12.35 2.52 6.97
N GLY A 187 11.85 2.09 5.80
CA GLY A 187 12.12 2.75 4.52
C GLY A 187 11.37 4.08 4.42
N PHE A 188 10.04 4.01 4.35
CA PHE A 188 9.16 5.18 4.29
C PHE A 188 8.09 5.14 5.37
N ASP A 189 8.13 6.09 6.30
CA ASP A 189 7.09 6.36 7.27
C ASP A 189 6.21 7.50 6.78
N ILE A 190 4.94 7.22 6.48
CA ILE A 190 3.98 8.21 5.99
C ILE A 190 2.96 8.53 7.08
N SER A 191 2.70 9.82 7.28
CA SER A 191 1.67 10.34 8.16
C SER A 191 1.22 11.71 7.65
N GLU A 192 0.01 12.15 7.99
CA GLU A 192 -0.48 13.52 7.76
C GLU A 192 -0.22 14.02 6.34
N SER A 193 -0.44 13.14 5.35
CA SER A 193 -0.07 13.39 3.96
C SER A 193 -1.24 13.16 3.00
N THR A 194 -1.28 13.90 1.91
CA THR A 194 -2.23 13.68 0.81
C THR A 194 -1.51 13.66 -0.53
N GLY A 195 -1.66 12.60 -1.32
CA GLY A 195 -1.00 12.51 -2.62
C GLY A 195 0.50 12.21 -2.49
N VAL A 196 0.86 11.02 -2.02
CA VAL A 196 2.26 10.56 -1.96
C VAL A 196 2.43 9.42 -2.95
N TYR A 197 3.30 9.61 -3.94
CA TYR A 197 3.48 8.66 -5.04
C TYR A 197 4.92 8.13 -5.03
N ILE A 198 5.10 6.90 -4.55
CA ILE A 198 6.39 6.22 -4.49
C ILE A 198 6.49 5.24 -5.64
N SER A 199 7.55 5.32 -6.43
CA SER A 199 7.75 4.45 -7.60
C SER A 199 9.19 3.97 -7.69
N GLY A 200 9.38 2.68 -7.97
CA GLY A 200 10.71 2.11 -8.26
C GLY A 200 11.67 2.10 -7.06
N ALA A 201 11.14 2.13 -5.83
CA ALA A 201 11.97 2.14 -4.62
C ALA A 201 12.65 0.77 -4.40
N THR A 202 13.92 0.79 -4.01
CA THR A 202 14.66 -0.38 -3.52
C THR A 202 15.00 -0.17 -2.05
N VAL A 203 14.52 -1.06 -1.18
CA VAL A 203 14.73 -0.97 0.27
C VAL A 203 15.28 -2.29 0.79
N LYS A 204 16.44 -2.23 1.45
CA LYS A 204 17.02 -3.32 2.22
C LYS A 204 17.16 -2.88 3.65
N ASN A 205 16.42 -3.47 4.59
CA ASN A 205 16.35 -2.97 5.95
C ASN A 205 15.88 -4.03 6.96
N GLN A 206 15.70 -3.63 8.22
CA GLN A 206 15.32 -4.49 9.35
C GLN A 206 13.94 -4.11 9.94
N ASP A 207 13.12 -3.33 9.23
CA ASP A 207 11.76 -2.99 9.64
C ASP A 207 10.87 -2.74 8.41
N ASP A 208 9.77 -2.00 8.52
CA ASP A 208 8.85 -1.78 7.42
C ASP A 208 9.53 -1.21 6.16
N CYS A 209 9.18 -1.75 5.00
CA CYS A 209 9.57 -1.15 3.72
C CYS A 209 8.81 0.17 3.53
N ILE A 210 7.51 0.13 3.80
CA ILE A 210 6.63 1.30 3.96
C ILE A 210 5.71 1.07 5.16
N ALA A 211 5.47 2.14 5.92
CA ALA A 211 4.52 2.18 7.03
C ALA A 211 3.61 3.43 6.89
N ILE A 212 2.35 3.21 6.53
CA ILE A 212 1.37 4.30 6.36
C ILE A 212 0.56 4.44 7.64
N ASN A 213 0.98 5.35 8.52
CA ASN A 213 0.34 5.59 9.82
C ASN A 213 -0.96 6.40 9.69
N SER A 214 -0.96 7.36 8.76
CA SER A 214 -2.14 8.12 8.33
C SER A 214 -1.91 8.76 6.94
N GLY A 215 -2.98 9.18 6.28
CA GLY A 215 -2.93 9.92 5.02
C GLY A 215 -3.92 9.42 3.95
N GLU A 216 -3.99 10.16 2.85
CA GLU A 216 -4.95 9.90 1.78
C GLU A 216 -4.29 9.93 0.39
N SER A 217 -4.78 9.11 -0.55
CA SER A 217 -4.29 9.09 -1.95
C SER A 217 -2.79 8.77 -2.03
N ILE A 218 -2.40 7.64 -1.44
CA ILE A 218 -1.01 7.20 -1.37
C ILE A 218 -0.82 6.02 -2.34
N SER A 219 0.29 6.00 -3.06
CA SER A 219 0.67 4.85 -3.87
C SER A 219 2.13 4.44 -3.69
N PHE A 220 2.37 3.14 -3.75
CA PHE A 220 3.70 2.54 -3.79
C PHE A 220 3.71 1.49 -4.89
N THR A 221 4.54 1.66 -5.93
CA THR A 221 4.54 0.77 -7.08
C THR A 221 5.95 0.44 -7.59
N GLY A 222 6.13 -0.74 -8.18
CA GLY A 222 7.42 -1.15 -8.75
C GLY A 222 8.53 -1.30 -7.71
N GLY A 223 8.18 -1.52 -6.45
CA GLY A 223 9.13 -1.56 -5.34
C GLY A 223 9.81 -2.92 -5.16
N THR A 224 11.02 -2.89 -4.61
CA THR A 224 11.79 -4.07 -4.19
C THR A 224 12.14 -3.94 -2.72
N CYS A 225 11.49 -4.73 -1.88
CA CYS A 225 11.69 -4.76 -0.43
C CYS A 225 12.41 -6.05 -0.02
N SER A 226 13.43 -5.95 0.84
CA SER A 226 14.15 -7.12 1.35
C SER A 226 14.64 -6.96 2.80
N GLY A 227 14.68 -8.06 3.54
CA GLY A 227 15.17 -8.13 4.94
C GLY A 227 14.16 -7.68 6.01
N GLY A 228 13.26 -6.76 5.65
CA GLY A 228 12.44 -6.01 6.59
C GLY A 228 11.14 -6.68 7.05
N HIS A 229 10.11 -5.86 7.30
CA HIS A 229 8.81 -6.27 7.83
C HIS A 229 7.64 -6.12 6.84
N GLY A 230 7.93 -5.88 5.56
CA GLY A 230 6.95 -5.90 4.47
C GLY A 230 6.35 -4.53 4.16
N LEU A 231 5.21 -4.58 3.47
CA LEU A 231 4.45 -3.42 3.01
C LEU A 231 3.26 -3.21 3.95
N SER A 232 3.31 -2.16 4.78
CA SER A 232 2.41 -2.01 5.91
C SER A 232 1.52 -0.78 5.82
N ILE A 233 0.22 -0.99 6.08
CA ILE A 233 -0.65 0.04 6.63
C ILE A 233 -0.54 -0.01 8.16
N GLY A 234 -0.25 1.14 8.76
CA GLY A 234 -0.19 1.35 10.19
C GLY A 234 1.20 1.33 10.81
N SER A 235 1.30 1.38 12.14
CA SER A 235 0.16 1.22 13.05
C SER A 235 -0.78 2.41 13.01
N VAL A 236 -2.08 2.18 12.79
CA VAL A 236 -3.10 3.25 12.79
C VAL A 236 -3.71 3.35 14.19
N GLY A 237 -3.94 4.57 14.70
CA GLY A 237 -4.48 4.81 16.05
C GLY A 237 -3.48 5.53 16.98
N GLY A 238 -3.98 6.12 18.07
CA GLY A 238 -3.17 6.74 19.12
C GLY A 238 -2.33 7.97 18.71
N ARG A 239 -2.65 8.59 17.57
CA ARG A 239 -1.99 9.80 17.03
C ARG A 239 -2.98 10.94 16.81
N ASP A 240 -2.48 12.09 16.38
CA ASP A 240 -3.32 13.24 16.04
C ASP A 240 -4.20 12.96 14.80
N ASP A 241 -3.65 12.24 13.82
CA ASP A 241 -4.37 11.70 12.66
C ASP A 241 -4.29 10.16 12.64
N ASN A 242 -5.45 9.53 12.48
CA ASN A 242 -5.64 8.08 12.51
C ASN A 242 -6.49 7.60 11.31
N THR A 243 -6.49 8.35 10.22
CA THR A 243 -7.23 8.01 9.00
C THR A 243 -6.25 7.57 7.93
N VAL A 244 -6.47 6.40 7.35
CA VAL A 244 -5.79 5.95 6.14
C VAL A 244 -6.83 5.69 5.07
N LYS A 245 -6.74 6.38 3.94
CA LYS A 245 -7.74 6.29 2.89
C LYS A 245 -7.14 6.26 1.49
N ASN A 246 -7.74 5.50 0.58
CA ASN A 246 -7.37 5.50 -0.84
C ASN A 246 -5.88 5.23 -1.04
N VAL A 247 -5.45 4.02 -0.69
CA VAL A 247 -4.06 3.58 -0.79
C VAL A 247 -3.94 2.46 -1.80
N THR A 248 -2.98 2.55 -2.72
CA THR A 248 -2.66 1.46 -3.66
C THR A 248 -1.19 1.07 -3.55
N ILE A 249 -0.93 -0.17 -3.16
CA ILE A 249 0.40 -0.76 -3.14
C ILE A 249 0.42 -1.85 -4.21
N SER A 250 1.25 -1.70 -5.26
CA SER A 250 1.18 -2.58 -6.42
C SER A 250 2.52 -2.99 -7.02
N ASP A 251 2.52 -4.02 -7.85
CA ASP A 251 3.61 -4.38 -8.77
C ASP A 251 4.98 -4.46 -8.08
N SER A 252 5.01 -5.04 -6.88
CA SER A 252 6.17 -4.97 -5.99
C SER A 252 6.58 -6.36 -5.50
N THR A 253 7.85 -6.46 -5.14
CA THR A 253 8.44 -7.68 -4.58
C THR A 253 8.80 -7.48 -3.11
N VAL A 254 8.53 -8.51 -2.29
CA VAL A 254 8.95 -8.58 -0.90
C VAL A 254 9.70 -9.89 -0.71
N SER A 255 10.95 -9.81 -0.25
CA SER A 255 11.86 -10.94 -0.13
C SER A 255 12.49 -11.00 1.25
N ASP A 256 12.78 -12.20 1.76
CA ASP A 256 13.54 -12.43 3.00
C ASP A 256 13.07 -11.54 4.16
N SER A 257 11.74 -11.36 4.27
CA SER A 257 11.12 -10.39 5.18
C SER A 257 10.21 -11.12 6.18
N ALA A 258 9.94 -10.49 7.32
CA ALA A 258 9.01 -11.04 8.30
C ALA A 258 7.60 -11.18 7.72
N ASN A 259 7.11 -10.16 7.03
CA ASN A 259 5.77 -10.15 6.47
C ASN A 259 5.78 -9.73 5.00
N GLY A 260 4.78 -10.17 4.23
CA GLY A 260 4.52 -9.67 2.89
C GLY A 260 3.63 -8.42 2.93
N VAL A 261 2.32 -8.66 2.98
CA VAL A 261 1.28 -7.63 3.08
C VAL A 261 0.85 -7.49 4.54
N ARG A 262 0.73 -6.25 5.04
CA ARG A 262 0.34 -6.00 6.43
C ARG A 262 -0.63 -4.84 6.61
N ILE A 263 -1.62 -5.02 7.48
CA ILE A 263 -2.42 -3.94 8.08
C ILE A 263 -2.45 -4.15 9.58
N LYS A 264 -2.01 -3.16 10.36
CA LYS A 264 -1.95 -3.21 11.83
C LYS A 264 -2.65 -1.99 12.43
N THR A 265 -3.66 -2.20 13.26
CA THR A 265 -4.34 -1.11 13.99
C THR A 265 -4.14 -1.26 15.49
N ILE A 266 -3.98 -0.13 16.19
CA ILE A 266 -3.66 -0.13 17.61
C ILE A 266 -4.89 -0.55 18.43
N TYR A 267 -4.67 -1.47 19.35
CA TYR A 267 -5.68 -1.96 20.28
C TYR A 267 -6.32 -0.81 21.07
N LYS A 268 -7.66 -0.78 21.11
CA LYS A 268 -8.53 0.20 21.79
C LYS A 268 -8.45 1.64 21.30
N GLU A 269 -7.71 1.91 20.24
CA GLU A 269 -7.66 3.24 19.63
C GLU A 269 -8.81 3.44 18.64
N THR A 270 -8.94 4.67 18.14
CA THR A 270 -9.98 5.07 17.17
C THR A 270 -9.37 5.68 15.91
N GLY A 271 -10.03 5.49 14.77
CA GLY A 271 -9.52 5.90 13.46
C GLY A 271 -10.34 5.28 12.33
N ASP A 272 -9.80 5.26 11.13
CA ASP A 272 -10.43 4.62 9.96
C ASP A 272 -9.35 4.13 8.99
N VAL A 273 -9.56 2.94 8.42
CA VAL A 273 -8.76 2.41 7.31
C VAL A 273 -9.72 2.00 6.21
N SER A 274 -9.69 2.70 5.08
CA SER A 274 -10.64 2.46 3.98
C SER A 274 -10.02 2.61 2.59
N GLU A 275 -10.61 1.96 1.60
CA GLU A 275 -10.22 2.05 0.17
C GLU A 275 -8.74 1.64 -0.03
N ILE A 276 -8.35 0.47 0.47
CA ILE A 276 -6.97 -0.04 0.41
C ILE A 276 -6.86 -1.11 -0.66
N THR A 277 -5.90 -0.99 -1.58
CA THR A 277 -5.63 -1.99 -2.60
C THR A 277 -4.18 -2.48 -2.50
N TYR A 278 -4.01 -3.79 -2.34
CA TYR A 278 -2.77 -4.49 -2.63
C TYR A 278 -2.95 -5.27 -3.93
N SER A 279 -2.10 -5.04 -4.93
CA SER A 279 -2.24 -5.72 -6.23
C SER A 279 -0.90 -6.17 -6.84
N ASN A 280 -0.86 -7.37 -7.40
CA ASN A 280 0.31 -7.92 -8.08
C ASN A 280 1.59 -7.84 -7.20
N ILE A 281 1.54 -8.46 -6.02
CA ILE A 281 2.66 -8.51 -5.08
C ILE A 281 3.28 -9.91 -5.10
N GLN A 282 4.60 -9.98 -5.30
CA GLN A 282 5.34 -11.24 -5.28
C GLN A 282 6.13 -11.38 -3.97
N LEU A 283 5.94 -12.49 -3.29
CA LEU A 283 6.56 -12.82 -2.01
C LEU A 283 7.61 -13.92 -2.18
N SER A 284 8.71 -13.83 -1.45
CA SER A 284 9.71 -14.90 -1.36
C SER A 284 10.41 -14.91 0.00
N GLY A 285 10.74 -16.09 0.52
CA GLY A 285 11.45 -16.22 1.82
C GLY A 285 10.76 -15.53 2.99
N ILE A 286 9.42 -15.45 3.00
CA ILE A 286 8.69 -14.77 4.08
C ILE A 286 8.69 -15.63 5.35
N THR A 287 9.09 -15.05 6.48
CA THR A 287 9.41 -15.80 7.71
C THR A 287 8.32 -15.80 8.79
N LYS A 288 7.33 -14.89 8.75
CA LYS A 288 6.22 -14.87 9.71
C LYS A 288 4.85 -14.93 9.05
N TYR A 289 4.50 -13.94 8.24
CA TYR A 289 3.15 -13.84 7.67
C TYR A 289 3.18 -13.45 6.20
N GLY A 290 2.63 -14.27 5.31
CA GLY A 290 2.43 -13.87 3.91
C GLY A 290 1.53 -12.63 3.84
N ILE A 291 0.35 -12.73 4.44
CA ILE A 291 -0.58 -11.62 4.63
C ILE A 291 -1.03 -11.60 6.10
N VAL A 292 -0.95 -10.43 6.75
CA VAL A 292 -1.44 -10.24 8.12
C VAL A 292 -2.30 -8.97 8.24
N ILE A 293 -3.53 -9.11 8.73
CA ILE A 293 -4.41 -7.99 9.03
C ILE A 293 -4.93 -8.16 10.46
N GLU A 294 -4.47 -7.31 11.37
CA GLU A 294 -4.70 -7.49 12.81
C GLU A 294 -5.08 -6.18 13.52
N GLN A 295 -6.05 -6.26 14.44
CA GLN A 295 -6.63 -5.11 15.16
C GLN A 295 -6.31 -5.06 16.66
N ASP A 296 -5.19 -5.66 17.05
CA ASP A 296 -4.81 -5.96 18.43
C ASP A 296 -3.39 -5.45 18.79
N TYR A 297 -2.82 -4.55 17.98
CA TYR A 297 -1.43 -4.12 18.11
C TYR A 297 -1.24 -3.18 19.32
N GLU A 298 -0.27 -3.46 20.19
CA GLU A 298 0.04 -2.63 21.37
C GLU A 298 1.55 -2.57 21.63
N ASN A 299 2.12 -1.36 21.78
CA ASN A 299 3.54 -1.17 22.15
C ASN A 299 4.55 -1.97 21.29
N GLY A 300 4.28 -2.15 19.99
CA GLY A 300 5.15 -2.88 19.08
C GLY A 300 4.95 -4.39 19.07
N SER A 301 3.87 -4.91 19.67
CA SER A 301 3.53 -6.34 19.62
C SER A 301 2.01 -6.58 19.60
N PRO A 302 1.53 -7.66 18.97
CA PRO A 302 0.13 -8.07 19.05
C PRO A 302 -0.24 -8.53 20.47
N THR A 303 -1.49 -8.29 20.89
CA THR A 303 -2.02 -8.70 22.21
C THR A 303 -2.78 -10.03 22.16
N GLY A 304 -3.16 -10.48 20.97
CA GLY A 304 -4.05 -11.62 20.72
C GLY A 304 -5.52 -11.31 20.94
N THR A 305 -5.92 -10.05 21.12
CA THR A 305 -7.33 -9.68 21.31
C THR A 305 -7.66 -8.41 20.53
N PRO A 306 -8.43 -8.50 19.44
CA PRO A 306 -8.72 -7.34 18.62
C PRO A 306 -9.71 -6.38 19.28
N SER A 307 -9.75 -5.16 18.76
CA SER A 307 -10.74 -4.14 19.13
C SER A 307 -11.40 -3.55 17.86
N THR A 308 -12.50 -2.81 18.04
CA THR A 308 -13.37 -2.39 16.93
C THR A 308 -13.31 -0.89 16.60
N GLY A 309 -12.47 -0.12 17.30
CA GLY A 309 -12.47 1.35 17.21
C GLY A 309 -11.90 1.91 15.89
N ILE A 310 -11.20 1.09 15.10
CA ILE A 310 -10.63 1.45 13.80
C ILE A 310 -11.18 0.48 12.77
N PRO A 311 -12.32 0.75 12.11
CA PRO A 311 -12.81 -0.11 11.05
C PRO A 311 -11.82 -0.22 9.88
N ILE A 312 -11.72 -1.42 9.30
CA ILE A 312 -10.94 -1.74 8.11
C ILE A 312 -11.91 -2.15 7.01
N THR A 313 -12.20 -1.24 6.09
CA THR A 313 -13.26 -1.41 5.08
C THR A 313 -12.75 -1.23 3.67
N ASP A 314 -13.46 -1.77 2.68
CA ASP A 314 -13.12 -1.63 1.25
C ASP A 314 -11.63 -1.95 0.95
N VAL A 315 -11.22 -3.15 1.37
CA VAL A 315 -9.87 -3.66 1.12
C VAL A 315 -9.89 -4.62 -0.07
N THR A 316 -9.13 -4.29 -1.10
CA THR A 316 -8.88 -5.17 -2.25
C THR A 316 -7.51 -5.81 -2.14
N VAL A 317 -7.47 -7.14 -2.24
CA VAL A 317 -6.25 -7.93 -2.35
C VAL A 317 -6.33 -8.73 -3.64
N ASP A 318 -5.50 -8.40 -4.63
CA ASP A 318 -5.57 -8.99 -5.96
C ASP A 318 -4.20 -9.41 -6.50
N GLY A 319 -3.94 -10.72 -6.58
CA GLY A 319 -2.69 -11.20 -7.16
C GLY A 319 -1.51 -11.18 -6.19
N ILE A 320 -1.67 -11.76 -4.99
CA ILE A 320 -0.57 -11.94 -4.04
C ILE A 320 -0.04 -13.37 -4.17
N THR A 321 1.17 -13.52 -4.69
CA THR A 321 1.72 -14.85 -5.01
C THR A 321 3.11 -15.03 -4.42
N GLY A 322 3.51 -16.26 -4.11
CA GLY A 322 4.90 -16.48 -3.67
C GLY A 322 5.14 -17.66 -2.75
N THR A 323 6.31 -17.61 -2.10
CA THR A 323 6.80 -18.67 -1.21
C THR A 323 7.04 -18.14 0.20
N LEU A 324 6.65 -18.92 1.19
CA LEU A 324 6.90 -18.69 2.60
C LEU A 324 7.84 -19.77 3.14
N GLU A 325 8.58 -19.45 4.21
CA GLU A 325 9.32 -20.43 5.00
C GLU A 325 8.36 -21.39 5.73
N ASP A 326 8.83 -22.59 6.07
CA ASP A 326 7.99 -23.68 6.59
C ASP A 326 7.26 -23.33 7.90
N ASP A 327 7.82 -22.48 8.75
CA ASP A 327 7.26 -22.07 10.03
C ASP A 327 6.36 -20.82 9.98
N ALA A 328 6.37 -20.13 8.84
CA ALA A 328 5.54 -18.96 8.58
C ALA A 328 4.06 -19.34 8.37
N THR A 329 3.18 -18.36 8.53
CA THR A 329 1.74 -18.49 8.32
C THR A 329 1.34 -17.79 7.02
N GLN A 330 0.56 -18.45 6.17
CA GLN A 330 0.13 -17.91 4.87
C GLN A 330 -0.70 -16.64 5.03
N VAL A 331 -1.80 -16.74 5.78
CA VAL A 331 -2.73 -15.64 6.02
C VAL A 331 -3.14 -15.65 7.49
N TYR A 332 -3.07 -14.50 8.13
CA TYR A 332 -3.57 -14.28 9.49
C TYR A 332 -4.48 -13.04 9.52
N ILE A 333 -5.76 -13.24 9.85
CA ILE A 333 -6.73 -12.15 9.98
C ILE A 333 -7.31 -12.18 11.39
N LEU A 334 -7.08 -11.13 12.15
CA LEU A 334 -7.59 -10.96 13.50
C LEU A 334 -8.36 -9.63 13.59
N CYS A 335 -9.63 -9.69 13.21
CA CYS A 335 -10.53 -8.55 13.22
C CYS A 335 -11.38 -8.50 14.49
N GLY A 336 -11.73 -7.29 14.93
CA GLY A 336 -12.79 -7.10 15.91
C GLY A 336 -14.17 -7.43 15.32
N ASP A 337 -15.14 -7.71 16.18
CA ASP A 337 -16.50 -8.05 15.74
C ASP A 337 -17.13 -6.88 14.96
N GLY A 338 -17.45 -7.14 13.68
CA GLY A 338 -18.05 -6.16 12.77
C GLY A 338 -17.13 -5.02 12.31
N SER A 339 -15.84 -4.99 12.68
CA SER A 339 -14.92 -3.90 12.30
C SER A 339 -14.16 -4.15 11.00
N CYS A 340 -14.32 -5.30 10.36
CA CYS A 340 -13.80 -5.57 9.02
C CYS A 340 -14.95 -5.92 8.06
N SER A 341 -15.09 -5.18 6.95
CA SER A 341 -16.18 -5.39 5.99
C SER A 341 -15.81 -4.98 4.57
N ASP A 342 -16.59 -5.46 3.59
CA ASP A 342 -16.52 -5.02 2.19
C ASP A 342 -15.18 -5.26 1.49
N TRP A 343 -14.47 -6.31 1.86
CA TRP A 343 -13.24 -6.66 1.18
C TRP A 343 -13.52 -7.33 -0.18
N THR A 344 -12.50 -7.35 -1.04
CA THR A 344 -12.43 -8.11 -2.29
C THR A 344 -11.10 -8.86 -2.32
N TRP A 345 -11.12 -10.15 -2.66
CA TRP A 345 -9.92 -10.99 -2.61
C TRP A 345 -9.87 -11.93 -3.81
N SER A 346 -8.79 -11.84 -4.58
CA SER A 346 -8.56 -12.65 -5.77
C SER A 346 -7.08 -12.90 -6.02
N GLY A 347 -6.77 -13.96 -6.76
CA GLY A 347 -5.40 -14.22 -7.23
C GLY A 347 -4.37 -14.46 -6.13
N VAL A 348 -4.77 -14.84 -4.92
CA VAL A 348 -3.84 -15.19 -3.85
C VAL A 348 -3.42 -16.65 -3.95
N ASP A 349 -2.13 -16.88 -4.20
CA ASP A 349 -1.53 -18.20 -4.38
C ASP A 349 -0.18 -18.26 -3.65
N LEU A 350 -0.23 -18.68 -2.38
CA LEU A 350 0.92 -18.78 -1.50
C LEU A 350 1.28 -20.25 -1.28
N SER A 351 2.57 -20.55 -1.38
CA SER A 351 3.12 -21.88 -1.16
C SER A 351 4.14 -21.88 -0.02
N GLY A 352 4.33 -23.02 0.63
CA GLY A 352 5.06 -23.08 1.91
C GLY A 352 4.22 -22.55 3.08
N GLY A 353 4.82 -22.50 4.26
CA GLY A 353 4.16 -22.11 5.50
C GLY A 353 2.95 -22.99 5.87
N LYS A 354 2.15 -22.48 6.83
CA LYS A 354 0.93 -23.12 7.35
C LYS A 354 -0.30 -22.23 7.21
N ALA A 355 -1.47 -22.86 7.17
CA ALA A 355 -2.73 -22.15 7.39
C ALA A 355 -2.85 -21.77 8.88
N SER A 356 -3.46 -20.62 9.17
CA SER A 356 -3.80 -20.23 10.54
C SER A 356 -5.07 -20.93 11.00
N ASP A 357 -5.15 -21.27 12.29
CA ASP A 357 -6.37 -21.72 12.95
C ASP A 357 -6.91 -20.64 13.93
N ASP A 358 -6.22 -19.50 14.04
CA ASP A 358 -6.48 -18.44 15.03
C ASP A 358 -7.09 -17.18 14.41
N CYS A 359 -7.66 -17.28 13.20
CA CYS A 359 -8.29 -16.13 12.54
C CYS A 359 -9.66 -15.81 13.19
N GLU A 360 -9.96 -14.52 13.38
CA GLU A 360 -11.21 -14.05 13.99
C GLU A 360 -11.91 -13.00 13.13
N ASN A 361 -13.25 -13.08 13.09
CA ASN A 361 -14.15 -12.12 12.42
C ASN A 361 -13.75 -11.79 10.98
N VAL A 362 -13.26 -12.81 10.27
CA VAL A 362 -12.94 -12.75 8.84
C VAL A 362 -14.22 -12.37 8.06
N PRO A 363 -14.21 -11.34 7.19
CA PRO A 363 -15.44 -10.92 6.52
C PRO A 363 -16.04 -12.06 5.68
N SER A 364 -17.38 -12.13 5.63
CA SER A 364 -18.13 -13.35 5.27
C SER A 364 -17.90 -13.94 3.87
N ARG A 365 -17.29 -13.18 2.94
CA ARG A 365 -16.87 -13.71 1.63
C ARG A 365 -15.51 -14.44 1.65
N PHE A 366 -14.82 -14.51 2.79
CA PHE A 366 -13.40 -14.90 2.90
C PHE A 366 -13.12 -16.16 3.75
N LEU A 367 -14.14 -16.84 4.28
CA LEU A 367 -13.99 -17.99 5.19
C LEU A 367 -13.13 -19.15 4.64
N HIS A 368 -12.98 -19.30 3.33
CA HIS A 368 -12.23 -20.41 2.73
C HIS A 368 -10.72 -20.16 2.56
N HIS A 369 -10.22 -18.93 2.78
CA HIS A 369 -8.80 -18.58 2.54
C HIS A 369 -7.97 -18.48 3.84
N CYS A 370 -8.62 -18.35 5.00
CA CYS A 370 -7.97 -18.13 6.29
C CYS A 370 -8.02 -19.33 7.22
N CYS A 371 -8.83 -20.33 6.87
CA CYS A 371 -9.02 -21.55 7.63
C CYS A 371 -8.68 -22.72 6.72
N SER A 372 -8.04 -23.74 7.28
CA SER A 372 -7.65 -25.01 6.63
C SER A 372 -8.54 -25.42 5.45
N PRO A 373 -7.98 -26.05 4.39
CA PRO A 373 -8.79 -26.56 3.28
C PRO A 373 -9.95 -27.37 3.87
N PRO A 374 -11.18 -27.21 3.34
CA PRO A 374 -12.37 -27.80 3.91
C PRO A 374 -12.09 -29.25 4.31
N SER A 375 -12.38 -29.58 5.58
CA SER A 375 -12.37 -30.97 6.02
C SER A 375 -13.19 -31.79 5.01
N ARG A 376 -12.82 -33.07 4.84
CA ARG A 376 -13.34 -34.02 3.84
C ARG A 376 -14.88 -34.19 3.79
N ASP A 377 -15.63 -33.45 4.60
CA ASP A 377 -17.06 -33.55 4.83
C ASP A 377 -17.82 -32.24 4.55
N SER A 378 -17.33 -31.38 3.66
CA SER A 378 -18.05 -30.15 3.28
C SER A 378 -19.17 -30.46 2.29
N LYS A 379 -20.42 -30.25 2.71
CA LYS A 379 -21.62 -30.35 1.86
C LYS A 379 -21.76 -29.07 1.03
N PHE A 380 -22.08 -29.21 -0.25
CA PHE A 380 -22.43 -28.09 -1.13
C PHE A 380 -23.87 -28.28 -1.59
N ASP A 381 -24.72 -27.30 -1.33
CA ASP A 381 -26.06 -27.22 -1.93
C ASP A 381 -25.98 -26.36 -3.20
N LEU A 382 -26.34 -26.95 -4.34
CA LEU A 382 -26.53 -26.23 -5.60
C LEU A 382 -28.03 -26.12 -5.87
N THR A 383 -28.54 -24.89 -5.91
CA THR A 383 -29.95 -24.61 -6.25
C THR A 383 -30.03 -23.97 -7.63
N PHE A 384 -30.82 -24.56 -8.53
CA PHE A 384 -31.15 -23.98 -9.83
C PHE A 384 -32.60 -23.48 -9.84
N LEU A 385 -32.83 -22.27 -10.37
CA LEU A 385 -34.16 -21.74 -10.64
C LEU A 385 -34.46 -21.87 -12.14
N VAL A 386 -35.50 -22.63 -12.49
CA VAL A 386 -35.97 -22.76 -13.88
C VAL A 386 -37.38 -22.17 -13.99
N HIS A 387 -37.56 -21.27 -14.96
CA HIS A 387 -38.85 -20.62 -15.26
C HIS A 387 -39.59 -21.39 -16.37
N ASN A 388 -40.92 -21.48 -16.29
CA ASN A 388 -41.84 -22.08 -17.29
C ASN A 388 -41.84 -23.62 -17.45
N GLY A 389 -41.51 -24.39 -16.42
CA GLY A 389 -41.86 -25.82 -16.37
C GLY A 389 -41.17 -26.72 -17.42
N GLU A 390 -40.15 -26.22 -18.12
CA GLU A 390 -39.28 -27.07 -18.93
C GLU A 390 -38.20 -27.69 -18.04
N TYR A 391 -38.33 -28.98 -17.74
CA TYR A 391 -37.31 -29.71 -17.00
C TYR A 391 -35.98 -29.75 -17.78
N PRO A 392 -34.82 -29.51 -17.13
CA PRO A 392 -33.54 -29.69 -17.79
C PRO A 392 -33.41 -31.14 -18.29
N SER A 393 -33.17 -31.31 -19.60
CA SER A 393 -33.21 -32.63 -20.24
C SER A 393 -32.07 -33.56 -19.82
N ALA A 394 -31.02 -33.03 -19.18
CA ALA A 394 -29.91 -33.76 -18.57
C ALA A 394 -29.10 -32.85 -17.64
N VAL A 395 -28.63 -33.41 -16.51
CA VAL A 395 -27.50 -32.86 -15.73
C VAL A 395 -26.23 -33.59 -16.18
N ILE A 396 -25.23 -32.85 -16.64
CA ILE A 396 -23.97 -33.40 -17.13
C ILE A 396 -22.85 -32.92 -16.20
N LEU A 397 -22.19 -33.87 -15.55
CA LEU A 397 -20.96 -33.66 -14.78
C LEU A 397 -19.82 -34.35 -15.52
N GLU A 398 -18.72 -33.63 -15.77
CA GLU A 398 -17.50 -34.14 -16.41
C GLU A 398 -17.73 -34.96 -17.71
N ASN A 399 -18.54 -34.44 -18.63
CA ASN A 399 -18.86 -35.12 -19.91
C ASN A 399 -19.52 -36.50 -19.79
N LYS A 400 -20.14 -36.84 -18.65
CA LYS A 400 -20.97 -38.06 -18.49
C LYS A 400 -22.41 -37.68 -18.18
N ILE A 401 -23.35 -38.35 -18.86
CA ILE A 401 -24.80 -38.14 -18.70
C ILE A 401 -25.24 -38.83 -17.41
N VAL A 402 -25.76 -38.08 -16.45
CA VAL A 402 -26.11 -38.60 -15.11
C VAL A 402 -27.59 -39.03 -15.01
N SER A 403 -28.46 -38.63 -15.93
CA SER A 403 -29.77 -39.30 -16.13
C SER A 403 -30.38 -38.99 -17.51
N LYS A 404 -31.38 -39.78 -17.91
CA LYS A 404 -32.16 -39.57 -19.15
C LYS A 404 -33.65 -39.55 -18.82
N HIS A 405 -34.25 -38.36 -18.98
CA HIS A 405 -35.66 -37.99 -18.73
C HIS A 405 -36.13 -37.96 -17.28
N TRP A 406 -36.67 -36.81 -16.89
CA TRP A 406 -37.47 -36.59 -15.69
C TRP A 406 -38.95 -36.74 -16.07
N SER A 407 -39.74 -37.41 -15.24
CA SER A 407 -41.19 -37.43 -15.34
C SER A 407 -41.80 -36.75 -14.11
N ASP A 408 -42.98 -36.14 -14.24
CA ASP A 408 -43.66 -35.40 -13.16
C ASP A 408 -43.93 -36.22 -11.87
N GLU A 409 -43.72 -37.54 -11.90
CA GLU A 409 -43.96 -38.45 -10.78
C GLU A 409 -42.70 -38.78 -9.95
N GLU A 410 -41.48 -38.46 -10.41
CA GLU A 410 -40.22 -38.81 -9.73
C GLU A 410 -39.62 -37.64 -8.92
N ARG A 411 -39.90 -37.58 -7.61
CA ARG A 411 -39.40 -36.52 -6.72
C ARG A 411 -37.91 -36.58 -6.36
N SER A 412 -37.23 -37.68 -6.69
CA SER A 412 -35.80 -37.88 -6.43
C SER A 412 -35.19 -38.91 -7.38
N VAL A 413 -33.97 -38.65 -7.86
CA VAL A 413 -33.18 -39.56 -8.71
C VAL A 413 -31.81 -39.77 -8.07
N THR A 414 -31.41 -41.04 -7.95
CA THR A 414 -30.12 -41.44 -7.40
C THR A 414 -29.23 -41.96 -8.52
N ALA A 415 -28.03 -41.41 -8.67
CA ALA A 415 -27.04 -41.89 -9.64
C ALA A 415 -25.77 -42.34 -8.92
N THR A 416 -25.29 -43.53 -9.25
CA THR A 416 -24.10 -44.14 -8.64
C THR A 416 -23.05 -44.42 -9.70
N ASP A 417 -21.80 -44.05 -9.45
CA ASP A 417 -20.68 -44.38 -10.34
C ASP A 417 -20.09 -45.77 -10.05
N ASN A 418 -19.11 -46.18 -10.88
CA ASN A 418 -18.46 -47.49 -10.76
C ASN A 418 -17.52 -47.62 -9.53
N GLU A 419 -17.33 -46.53 -8.78
CA GLU A 419 -16.58 -46.47 -7.51
C GLU A 419 -17.53 -46.34 -6.30
N GLU A 420 -18.83 -46.58 -6.49
CA GLU A 420 -19.92 -46.50 -5.51
C GLU A 420 -20.21 -45.08 -4.97
N ASN A 421 -19.72 -44.03 -5.64
CA ASN A 421 -20.09 -42.66 -5.28
C ASN A 421 -21.52 -42.38 -5.74
N THR A 422 -22.37 -41.95 -4.80
CA THR A 422 -23.81 -41.76 -5.04
C THR A 422 -24.15 -40.28 -4.94
N VAL A 423 -24.89 -39.76 -5.93
CA VAL A 423 -25.46 -38.41 -5.93
C VAL A 423 -26.98 -38.54 -5.95
N GLU A 424 -27.65 -37.94 -4.97
CA GLU A 424 -29.10 -37.83 -4.95
C GLU A 424 -29.52 -36.44 -5.42
N ALA A 425 -30.35 -36.38 -6.45
CA ALA A 425 -31.00 -35.14 -6.88
C ALA A 425 -32.46 -35.23 -6.46
N SER A 426 -32.97 -34.24 -5.73
CA SER A 426 -34.38 -34.10 -5.41
C SER A 426 -34.93 -32.82 -6.01
N HIS A 427 -36.23 -32.79 -6.29
CA HIS A 427 -36.87 -31.56 -6.74
C HIS A 427 -38.24 -31.33 -6.10
N TYR A 428 -38.60 -30.06 -6.01
CA TYR A 428 -39.94 -29.65 -5.62
C TYR A 428 -40.36 -28.41 -6.41
N THR A 429 -41.64 -28.36 -6.77
CA THR A 429 -42.22 -27.27 -7.56
C THR A 429 -43.10 -26.42 -6.67
N ASP A 430 -42.78 -25.12 -6.56
CA ASP A 430 -43.61 -24.14 -5.84
C ASP A 430 -43.82 -22.89 -6.72
N GLU A 431 -45.05 -22.41 -6.78
CA GLU A 431 -45.44 -21.20 -7.55
C GLU A 431 -44.86 -21.07 -8.98
N GLY A 432 -44.70 -22.18 -9.71
CA GLY A 432 -44.19 -22.18 -11.09
C GLY A 432 -42.67 -22.19 -11.22
N TYR A 433 -41.95 -22.37 -10.11
CA TYR A 433 -40.50 -22.57 -10.07
C TYR A 433 -40.19 -24.01 -9.65
N THR A 434 -39.22 -24.64 -10.32
CA THR A 434 -38.69 -25.95 -9.91
C THR A 434 -37.38 -25.73 -9.18
N ASN A 435 -37.35 -26.07 -7.89
CA ASN A 435 -36.13 -26.12 -7.09
C ASN A 435 -35.53 -27.51 -7.22
N VAL A 436 -34.26 -27.60 -7.61
CA VAL A 436 -33.50 -28.86 -7.62
C VAL A 436 -32.42 -28.77 -6.54
N THR A 437 -32.39 -29.74 -5.64
CA THR A 437 -31.41 -29.87 -4.56
C THR A 437 -30.58 -31.12 -4.81
N LEU A 438 -29.26 -30.94 -4.89
CA LEU A 438 -28.31 -32.05 -4.99
C LEU A 438 -27.79 -32.38 -3.59
N THR A 439 -28.03 -33.60 -3.11
CA THR A 439 -27.57 -34.05 -1.80
C THR A 439 -26.60 -35.22 -1.97
N GLU A 440 -25.40 -35.01 -1.42
CA GLU A 440 -24.21 -35.86 -1.35
C GLU A 440 -23.32 -36.02 -2.60
N ALA A 441 -22.03 -35.79 -2.36
CA ALA A 441 -20.91 -36.38 -3.07
C ALA A 441 -19.88 -36.82 -2.01
N ARG A 442 -19.69 -38.12 -1.83
CA ARG A 442 -18.47 -38.61 -1.17
C ARG A 442 -17.31 -38.51 -2.16
N SER A 443 -16.25 -37.87 -1.72
CA SER A 443 -14.91 -37.81 -2.31
C SER A 443 -14.78 -37.39 -3.79
N PHE A 444 -14.80 -36.08 -4.04
CA PHE A 444 -14.03 -35.51 -5.15
C PHE A 444 -12.75 -34.89 -4.61
N LYS A 445 -11.62 -35.02 -5.34
CA LYS A 445 -10.39 -34.29 -4.96
C LYS A 445 -10.62 -32.81 -5.22
N ALA A 446 -10.08 -31.93 -4.37
CA ALA A 446 -10.26 -30.48 -4.50
C ALA A 446 -9.87 -29.91 -5.90
N GLN A 447 -8.96 -30.59 -6.60
CA GLN A 447 -8.58 -30.26 -7.98
C GLN A 447 -9.70 -30.50 -9.01
N ASP A 448 -10.59 -31.46 -8.76
CA ASP A 448 -11.71 -31.81 -9.65
C ASP A 448 -12.86 -30.78 -9.52
N VAL A 449 -13.07 -30.22 -8.32
CA VAL A 449 -14.11 -29.21 -8.05
C VAL A 449 -13.75 -27.83 -8.64
N SER A 450 -12.48 -27.42 -8.58
CA SER A 450 -12.00 -26.19 -9.24
C SER A 450 -12.12 -26.29 -10.77
N ARG A 451 -11.84 -27.48 -11.32
CA ARG A 451 -12.00 -27.77 -12.74
C ARG A 451 -13.47 -27.80 -13.17
N ALA A 452 -14.35 -28.36 -12.33
CA ALA A 452 -15.80 -28.33 -12.55
C ALA A 452 -16.36 -26.89 -12.51
N ARG A 453 -15.89 -26.04 -11.58
CA ARG A 453 -16.22 -24.60 -11.56
C ARG A 453 -15.83 -23.89 -12.86
N GLN A 454 -14.63 -24.13 -13.38
CA GLN A 454 -14.18 -23.55 -14.65
C GLN A 454 -14.92 -24.10 -15.87
N GLU A 455 -15.32 -25.38 -15.87
CA GLU A 455 -16.11 -25.98 -16.96
C GLU A 455 -17.57 -25.49 -16.95
N ILE A 456 -18.18 -25.25 -15.78
CA ILE A 456 -19.54 -24.70 -15.64
C ILE A 456 -19.60 -23.26 -16.17
N LEU A 457 -18.62 -22.41 -15.81
CA LEU A 457 -18.46 -21.06 -16.38
C LEU A 457 -18.23 -21.06 -17.90
N ARG A 458 -17.58 -22.11 -18.44
CA ARG A 458 -17.41 -22.30 -19.90
C ARG A 458 -18.69 -22.81 -20.59
N PHE A 459 -19.57 -23.50 -19.87
CA PHE A 459 -20.84 -23.98 -20.40
C PHE A 459 -21.84 -22.82 -20.56
N GLU A 460 -21.84 -21.86 -19.62
CA GLU A 460 -22.59 -20.60 -19.72
C GLU A 460 -22.21 -19.81 -20.99
N THR A 461 -20.93 -19.80 -21.36
CA THR A 461 -20.47 -19.05 -22.54
C THR A 461 -20.77 -19.73 -23.88
N ARG A 462 -20.99 -21.05 -23.94
CA ARG A 462 -21.24 -21.77 -25.19
C ARG A 462 -22.71 -21.92 -25.57
N ARG A 463 -23.66 -21.69 -24.65
CA ARG A 463 -25.11 -21.80 -24.96
C ARG A 463 -25.81 -20.47 -25.26
N LEU A 464 -25.18 -19.32 -25.00
CA LEU A 464 -25.80 -18.00 -25.14
C LEU A 464 -25.92 -17.46 -26.59
N THR A 465 -25.69 -18.28 -27.62
CA THR A 465 -25.78 -17.81 -29.02
C THR A 465 -27.10 -18.09 -29.73
N HIS A 466 -28.11 -18.72 -29.12
CA HIS A 466 -29.45 -18.83 -29.71
C HIS A 466 -30.56 -18.70 -28.66
N ASP A 467 -31.33 -17.63 -28.84
CA ASP A 467 -32.64 -17.29 -28.28
C ASP A 467 -32.82 -17.13 -26.75
N ASN A 468 -33.68 -16.16 -26.44
CA ASN A 468 -33.90 -15.53 -25.14
C ASN A 468 -34.35 -16.50 -24.05
N ASP A 469 -33.48 -16.84 -23.09
CA ASP A 469 -33.87 -17.29 -21.75
C ASP A 469 -32.78 -16.92 -20.73
N MET A 470 -33.18 -16.28 -19.63
CA MET A 470 -32.27 -15.75 -18.61
C MET A 470 -32.22 -16.74 -17.44
N LEU A 471 -31.08 -17.42 -17.29
CA LEU A 471 -30.78 -18.25 -16.12
C LEU A 471 -30.18 -17.36 -15.01
N ILE A 472 -30.82 -17.28 -13.84
CA ILE A 472 -30.24 -16.65 -12.65
C ILE A 472 -29.80 -17.76 -11.70
N ALA A 473 -28.50 -17.92 -11.53
CA ALA A 473 -27.94 -18.78 -10.48
C ALA A 473 -27.69 -17.93 -9.22
N MET A 474 -28.43 -18.20 -8.15
CA MET A 474 -28.09 -17.70 -6.81
C MET A 474 -27.38 -18.83 -6.06
N LEU A 475 -26.06 -18.68 -5.85
CA LEU A 475 -25.32 -19.50 -4.90
C LEU A 475 -25.52 -18.91 -3.51
N GLN A 476 -26.30 -19.57 -2.66
CA GLN A 476 -26.28 -19.35 -1.22
C GLN A 476 -25.44 -20.44 -0.59
N SER A 477 -24.36 -20.07 0.10
CA SER A 477 -23.64 -20.96 1.01
C SER A 477 -24.05 -20.62 2.44
N GLU A 478 -24.50 -21.61 3.21
CA GLU A 478 -24.51 -21.53 4.68
C GLU A 478 -23.12 -21.85 5.25
#